data_AF-A0A5J9WDH1-F1
#
_entry.id   AF-A0A5J9WDH1-F1
#
_cell.length_a   1.000
_cell.length_b   1.000
_cell.length_c   1.000
_cell.angle_alpha   90.00
_cell.angle_beta   90.00
_cell.angle_gamma   90.00
#
_symmetry.space_group_name_H-M   'P 1'
#
loop_
_entity.id
_entity.type
_entity.pdbx_description
1 polymer ?
#
loop_
_entity_poly.entity_id
_entity_poly.type
_entity_poly.pdbx_seq_one_letter_code
_entity_poly.pdbx_strand_id
1 'polypeptide(L)'
;MAVIVRDVLYAYTHARQAYDRFLRNGVNPEQARNAVALLLWLEQGDVQAINLVRKYSDNVLMHLAAEANSIMLYLRGEQSFNLEIPLLSRLDQGFIDPGFFVFHQDLVVRGVAEILESLGVLIFDDHLNRLMTSYQTGLIDVMPDQLREPYTFRSVTVPEDCRSMFITISRGQPVEGEDIFNHFRDKWGNCIDRVLMETTTGGAPLMYGRIIFKREAYVSMVLNGEHLVKVNIGDHKIWLRKYIPRPVQCLIVI
;
A
#
# COMPACT_ATOMS: atom_id res chain seq x y z
N MET A 1 15.38 10.99 -24.52
CA MET A 1 13.93 11.12 -24.80
C MET A 1 13.23 10.95 -23.46
N ALA A 2 12.41 11.89 -23.01
CA ALA A 2 11.66 11.72 -21.78
C ALA A 2 10.59 10.65 -22.00
N VAL A 3 10.49 9.66 -21.12
CA VAL A 3 9.39 8.68 -21.15
C VAL A 3 8.10 9.43 -20.83
N ILE A 4 7.04 9.25 -21.62
CA ILE A 4 5.74 9.90 -21.38
C ILE A 4 4.75 8.93 -20.72
N VAL A 5 3.69 9.47 -20.09
CA VAL A 5 2.66 8.69 -19.39
C VAL A 5 2.10 7.56 -20.27
N ARG A 6 1.84 7.84 -21.54
CA ARG A 6 1.36 6.85 -22.52
C ARG A 6 2.28 5.62 -22.63
N ASP A 7 3.59 5.83 -22.68
CA ASP A 7 4.54 4.73 -22.84
C ASP A 7 4.62 3.86 -21.58
N VAL A 8 4.52 4.48 -20.40
CA VAL A 8 4.45 3.75 -19.12
C VAL A 8 3.18 2.92 -19.01
N LEU A 9 2.01 3.53 -19.27
CA LEU A 9 0.73 2.82 -19.26
C LEU A 9 0.73 1.65 -20.26
N TYR A 10 1.32 1.86 -21.44
CA TYR A 10 1.46 0.79 -22.43
C TYR A 10 2.34 -0.35 -21.90
N ALA A 11 3.53 -0.04 -21.37
CA ALA A 11 4.46 -1.03 -20.83
C ALA A 11 3.86 -1.86 -19.69
N TYR A 12 3.03 -1.23 -18.83
CA TYR A 12 2.40 -1.87 -17.67
C TYR A 12 0.93 -2.24 -17.89
N THR A 13 0.48 -2.38 -19.15
CA THR A 13 -0.90 -2.79 -19.48
C THR A 13 -1.28 -4.11 -18.79
N HIS A 14 -0.33 -5.04 -18.64
CA HIS A 14 -0.56 -6.32 -17.96
C HIS A 14 -0.82 -6.16 -16.46
N ALA A 15 -0.16 -5.23 -15.78
CA ALA A 15 -0.43 -4.91 -14.39
C ALA A 15 -1.84 -4.33 -14.21
N ARG A 16 -2.28 -3.46 -15.14
CA ARG A 16 -3.65 -2.97 -15.17
C ARG A 16 -4.66 -4.09 -15.38
N GLN A 17 -4.40 -5.01 -16.32
CA GLN A 17 -5.27 -6.16 -16.56
C GLN A 17 -5.37 -7.07 -15.34
N ALA A 18 -4.26 -7.30 -14.63
CA ALA A 18 -4.24 -8.04 -13.36
C ALA A 18 -5.16 -7.37 -12.32
N TYR A 19 -5.00 -6.06 -12.16
CA TYR A 19 -5.82 -5.25 -11.26
C TYR A 19 -7.31 -5.35 -11.60
N ASP A 20 -7.69 -5.13 -12.86
CA ASP A 20 -9.08 -5.22 -13.31
C ASP A 20 -9.67 -6.62 -13.10
N ARG A 21 -8.87 -7.68 -13.28
CA ARG A 21 -9.30 -9.06 -13.00
C ARG A 21 -9.53 -9.29 -11.51
N PHE A 22 -8.68 -8.77 -10.63
CA PHE A 22 -8.91 -8.84 -9.18
C PHE A 22 -10.22 -8.14 -8.79
N LEU A 23 -10.47 -6.95 -9.33
CA LEU A 23 -11.72 -6.21 -9.08
C LEU A 23 -12.95 -6.98 -9.56
N ARG A 24 -12.91 -7.55 -10.77
CA ARG A 24 -14.02 -8.36 -11.33
C ARG A 24 -14.36 -9.58 -10.48
N ASN A 25 -13.36 -10.12 -9.77
CA ASN A 25 -13.53 -11.25 -8.86
C ASN A 25 -13.83 -10.83 -7.41
N GLY A 26 -14.13 -9.56 -7.16
CA GLY A 26 -14.61 -9.05 -5.88
C GLY A 26 -13.52 -8.75 -4.85
N VAL A 27 -12.23 -8.73 -5.25
CA VAL A 27 -11.15 -8.29 -4.37
C VAL A 27 -11.29 -6.80 -4.08
N ASN A 28 -11.08 -6.39 -2.83
CA ASN A 28 -11.13 -4.99 -2.43
C ASN A 28 -10.13 -4.16 -3.27
N PRO A 29 -10.48 -2.93 -3.72
CA PRO A 29 -9.59 -2.13 -4.56
C PRO A 29 -8.20 -1.87 -3.98
N GLU A 30 -8.09 -1.65 -2.68
CA GLU A 30 -6.81 -1.40 -2.00
C GLU A 30 -5.97 -2.68 -1.91
N GLN A 31 -6.61 -3.80 -1.57
CA GLN A 31 -5.98 -5.12 -1.57
C GLN A 31 -5.48 -5.51 -2.97
N ALA A 32 -6.26 -5.22 -4.01
CA ALA A 32 -5.88 -5.46 -5.39
C ALA A 32 -4.69 -4.57 -5.80
N ARG A 33 -4.65 -3.30 -5.38
CA ARG A 33 -3.51 -2.40 -5.61
C ARG A 33 -2.24 -2.91 -4.94
N ASN A 34 -2.34 -3.25 -3.65
CA ASN A 34 -1.20 -3.75 -2.86
C ASN A 34 -0.69 -5.09 -3.42
N ALA A 35 -1.59 -5.99 -3.82
CA ALA A 35 -1.21 -7.26 -4.45
C ALA A 35 -0.50 -7.05 -5.79
N VAL A 36 -1.03 -6.23 -6.69
CA VAL A 36 -0.38 -5.95 -7.99
C VAL A 36 0.96 -5.25 -7.79
N ALA A 37 1.07 -4.32 -6.83
CA ALA A 37 2.33 -3.66 -6.51
C ALA A 37 3.39 -4.64 -5.99
N LEU A 38 3.00 -5.61 -5.14
CA LEU A 38 3.90 -6.68 -4.70
C LEU A 38 4.37 -7.55 -5.86
N LEU A 39 3.46 -7.94 -6.77
CA LEU A 39 3.83 -8.74 -7.94
C LEU A 39 4.79 -7.97 -8.86
N LEU A 40 4.54 -6.68 -9.11
CA LEU A 40 5.45 -5.80 -9.85
C LEU A 40 6.82 -5.70 -9.20
N TRP A 41 6.87 -5.63 -7.86
CA TRP A 41 8.12 -5.57 -7.11
C TRP A 41 8.93 -6.85 -7.27
N LEU A 42 8.27 -8.02 -7.18
CA LEU A 42 8.91 -9.30 -7.42
C LEU A 42 9.46 -9.41 -8.85
N GLU A 43 8.79 -8.81 -9.85
CA GLU A 43 9.30 -8.83 -11.23
C GLU A 43 10.62 -8.09 -11.42
N GLN A 44 10.90 -7.05 -10.62
CA GLN A 44 12.17 -6.36 -10.68
C GLN A 44 13.34 -7.25 -10.21
N GLY A 45 13.04 -8.32 -9.47
CA GLY A 45 13.99 -9.32 -8.98
C GLY A 45 14.18 -10.53 -9.90
N ASP A 46 13.84 -10.42 -11.19
CA ASP A 46 13.94 -11.50 -12.22
C ASP A 46 12.81 -12.56 -12.17
N VAL A 47 11.73 -12.28 -11.44
CA VAL A 47 10.54 -13.15 -11.38
C VAL A 47 9.57 -12.80 -12.50
N GLN A 48 9.11 -13.76 -13.31
CA GLN A 48 8.11 -13.46 -14.36
C GLN A 48 6.66 -13.41 -13.83
N ALA A 49 6.41 -12.69 -12.73
CA ALA A 49 5.15 -12.73 -11.98
C ALA A 49 3.91 -12.27 -12.78
N ILE A 50 4.04 -11.24 -13.61
CA ILE A 50 2.94 -10.65 -14.41
C ILE A 50 2.73 -11.41 -15.72
N ASN A 51 3.78 -11.99 -16.31
CA ASN A 51 3.63 -12.94 -17.42
C ASN A 51 2.79 -14.16 -17.02
N LEU A 52 2.81 -14.54 -15.73
CA LEU A 52 1.99 -15.61 -15.18
C LEU A 52 0.54 -15.18 -14.96
N VAL A 53 0.29 -13.91 -14.62
CA VAL A 53 -1.08 -13.38 -14.54
C VAL A 53 -1.85 -13.55 -15.85
N ARG A 54 -1.16 -13.43 -17.00
CA ARG A 54 -1.76 -13.68 -18.32
C ARG A 54 -2.18 -15.15 -18.53
N LYS A 55 -1.45 -16.10 -17.94
CA LYS A 55 -1.64 -17.54 -18.15
C LYS A 55 -2.64 -18.16 -17.19
N TYR A 56 -2.78 -17.59 -16.00
CA TYR A 56 -3.63 -18.14 -14.95
C TYR A 56 -5.12 -17.83 -15.16
N SER A 57 -5.96 -18.79 -14.77
CA SER A 57 -7.41 -18.61 -14.68
C SER A 57 -7.76 -17.65 -13.55
N ASP A 58 -8.97 -17.08 -13.59
CA ASP A 58 -9.43 -16.14 -12.56
C ASP A 58 -9.39 -16.76 -11.16
N ASN A 59 -9.68 -18.05 -11.02
CA ASN A 59 -9.60 -18.75 -9.73
C ASN A 59 -8.17 -18.79 -9.17
N VAL A 60 -7.17 -19.11 -9.99
CA VAL A 60 -5.76 -19.14 -9.55
C VAL A 60 -5.28 -17.73 -9.20
N LEU A 61 -5.75 -16.71 -9.92
CA LEU A 61 -5.46 -15.32 -9.61
C LEU A 61 -6.03 -14.87 -8.27
N MET A 62 -7.23 -15.33 -7.91
CA MET A 62 -7.81 -15.02 -6.59
C MET A 62 -6.96 -15.60 -5.46
N HIS A 63 -6.48 -16.84 -5.60
CA HIS A 63 -5.58 -17.44 -4.63
C HIS A 63 -4.23 -16.71 -4.57
N LEU A 64 -3.68 -16.28 -5.72
CA LEU A 64 -2.46 -15.49 -5.76
C LEU A 64 -2.64 -14.13 -5.05
N ALA A 65 -3.78 -13.46 -5.26
CA ALA A 65 -4.11 -12.23 -4.56
C ALA A 65 -4.24 -12.47 -3.05
N ALA A 66 -4.85 -13.59 -2.63
CA ALA A 66 -4.94 -13.95 -1.23
C ALA A 66 -3.55 -14.14 -0.59
N GLU A 67 -2.64 -14.84 -1.26
CA GLU A 67 -1.26 -15.00 -0.79
C GLU A 67 -0.52 -13.65 -0.68
N ALA A 68 -0.64 -12.79 -1.68
CA ALA A 68 -0.05 -11.45 -1.66
C ALA A 68 -0.60 -10.60 -0.49
N ASN A 69 -1.90 -10.70 -0.22
CA ASN A 69 -2.52 -10.01 0.91
C ASN A 69 -2.11 -10.61 2.27
N SER A 70 -1.92 -11.93 2.36
CA SER A 70 -1.36 -12.59 3.56
C SER A 70 0.04 -12.06 3.88
N ILE A 71 0.87 -11.78 2.87
CA ILE A 71 2.16 -11.13 3.07
C ILE A 71 1.98 -9.72 3.64
N MET A 72 1.06 -8.91 3.10
CA MET A 72 0.80 -7.56 3.64
C MET A 72 0.33 -7.59 5.10
N LEU A 73 -0.56 -8.53 5.44
CA LEU A 73 -1.04 -8.74 6.81
C LEU A 73 0.10 -9.19 7.75
N TYR A 74 0.98 -10.07 7.26
CA TYR A 74 2.16 -10.50 8.00
C TYR A 74 3.10 -9.32 8.27
N LEU A 75 3.43 -8.54 7.23
CA LEU A 75 4.31 -7.37 7.32
C LEU A 75 3.76 -6.34 8.31
N ARG A 76 2.44 -6.13 8.35
CA ARG A 76 1.77 -5.27 9.36
C ARG A 76 2.03 -5.70 10.79
N GLY A 77 2.29 -6.99 11.04
CA GLY A 77 2.58 -7.50 12.37
C GLY A 77 1.51 -8.38 13.01
N GLU A 78 0.60 -8.95 12.22
CA GLU A 78 -0.27 -10.03 12.70
C GLU A 78 0.53 -11.34 12.78
N GLN A 79 1.29 -11.50 13.86
CA GLN A 79 2.22 -12.63 14.08
C GLN A 79 1.53 -13.99 14.33
N SER A 80 0.21 -14.09 14.18
CA SER A 80 -0.57 -15.23 14.65
C SER A 80 -0.81 -16.34 13.61
N PHE A 81 -0.22 -16.26 12.41
CA PHE A 81 -0.37 -17.30 11.39
C PHE A 81 0.95 -17.61 10.68
N ASN A 82 1.12 -18.88 10.31
CA ASN A 82 2.19 -19.30 9.40
C ASN A 82 1.91 -18.68 8.03
N LEU A 83 2.89 -17.97 7.49
CA LEU A 83 2.78 -17.37 6.17
C LEU A 83 2.81 -18.47 5.11
N GLU A 84 1.64 -18.78 4.53
CA GLU A 84 1.49 -19.75 3.46
C GLU A 84 1.38 -19.04 2.11
N ILE A 85 2.39 -19.26 1.26
CA ILE A 85 2.49 -18.61 -0.06
C ILE A 85 2.85 -19.61 -1.19
N PRO A 86 2.12 -20.73 -1.33
CA PRO A 86 2.49 -21.81 -2.24
C PRO A 86 2.49 -21.43 -3.74
N LEU A 87 1.66 -20.48 -4.18
CA LEU A 87 1.68 -19.99 -5.56
C LEU A 87 2.84 -19.03 -5.80
N LEU A 88 3.10 -18.10 -4.88
CA LEU A 88 4.24 -17.17 -4.98
C LEU A 88 5.58 -17.93 -4.97
N SER A 89 5.73 -18.94 -4.13
CA SER A 89 6.94 -19.78 -4.10
C SER A 89 7.20 -20.53 -5.40
N ARG A 90 6.16 -20.79 -6.21
CA ARG A 90 6.31 -21.44 -7.51
C ARG A 90 6.68 -20.48 -8.64
N LEU A 91 6.59 -19.17 -8.43
CA LEU A 91 6.90 -18.17 -9.47
C LEU A 91 8.40 -18.13 -9.81
N ASP A 92 9.26 -18.44 -8.83
CA ASP A 92 10.71 -18.31 -8.96
C ASP A 92 11.45 -19.62 -8.63
N GLN A 93 10.89 -20.75 -9.09
CA GLN A 93 11.48 -22.09 -8.90
C GLN A 93 11.79 -22.46 -7.42
N GLY A 94 11.14 -21.81 -6.45
CA GLY A 94 11.34 -22.05 -5.01
C GLY A 94 12.30 -21.09 -4.29
N PHE A 95 12.84 -20.06 -4.94
CA PHE A 95 13.73 -19.09 -4.28
C PHE A 95 12.98 -18.10 -3.38
N ILE A 96 11.69 -17.86 -3.66
CA ILE A 96 10.81 -17.06 -2.82
C ILE A 96 10.06 -17.97 -1.85
N ASP A 97 10.61 -18.18 -0.67
CA ASP A 97 9.91 -18.89 0.42
C ASP A 97 9.37 -17.91 1.48
N PRO A 98 8.50 -18.33 2.41
CA PRO A 98 8.00 -17.45 3.46
C PRO A 98 9.11 -16.72 4.24
N GLY A 99 10.24 -17.39 4.49
CA GLY A 99 11.41 -16.87 5.19
C GLY A 99 12.07 -15.70 4.48
N PHE A 100 12.02 -15.64 3.14
CA PHE A 100 12.47 -14.48 2.38
C PHE A 100 11.73 -13.21 2.82
N PHE A 101 10.40 -13.27 2.93
CA PHE A 101 9.59 -12.13 3.38
C PHE A 101 9.83 -11.80 4.85
N VAL A 102 10.05 -12.81 5.70
CA VAL A 102 10.38 -12.60 7.12
C VAL A 102 11.70 -11.87 7.29
N PHE A 103 12.71 -12.18 6.49
CA PHE A 103 14.04 -11.59 6.60
C PHE A 103 14.15 -10.23 5.91
N HIS A 104 13.43 -10.02 4.80
CA HIS A 104 13.52 -8.82 3.97
C HIS A 104 12.31 -7.87 4.09
N GLN A 105 11.66 -7.83 5.26
CA GLN A 105 10.42 -7.07 5.48
C GLN A 105 10.55 -5.60 5.06
N ASP A 106 11.63 -4.93 5.49
CA ASP A 106 11.86 -3.52 5.21
C ASP A 106 12.08 -3.25 3.72
N LEU A 107 12.75 -4.17 3.02
CA LEU A 107 13.03 -4.08 1.59
C LEU A 107 11.75 -4.25 0.78
N VAL A 108 10.95 -5.27 1.10
CA VAL A 108 9.65 -5.54 0.47
C VAL A 108 8.72 -4.34 0.68
N VAL A 109 8.59 -3.87 1.92
CA VAL A 109 7.71 -2.76 2.26
C VAL A 109 8.10 -1.48 1.53
N ARG A 110 9.39 -1.13 1.51
CA ARG A 110 9.88 0.06 0.80
C ARG A 110 9.69 -0.05 -0.71
N GLY A 111 9.98 -1.20 -1.29
CA GLY A 111 9.82 -1.44 -2.72
C GLY A 111 8.37 -1.36 -3.18
N VAL A 112 7.45 -1.98 -2.44
CA VAL A 112 6.02 -1.89 -2.72
C VAL A 112 5.52 -0.46 -2.57
N ALA A 113 5.92 0.26 -1.51
CA ALA A 113 5.54 1.66 -1.33
C ALA A 113 6.04 2.55 -2.48
N GLU A 114 7.26 2.33 -2.97
CA GLU A 114 7.81 3.03 -4.13
C GLU A 114 7.00 2.77 -5.39
N ILE A 115 6.61 1.51 -5.65
CA ILE A 115 5.77 1.18 -6.81
C ILE A 115 4.40 1.84 -6.69
N LEU A 116 3.76 1.82 -5.53
CA LEU A 116 2.46 2.45 -5.31
C LEU A 116 2.48 3.96 -5.57
N GLU A 117 3.55 4.66 -5.20
CA GLU A 117 3.69 6.11 -5.40
C GLU A 117 4.27 6.51 -6.76
N SER A 118 4.92 5.58 -7.49
CA SER A 118 5.51 5.84 -8.80
C SER A 118 4.62 5.34 -9.94
N LEU A 119 4.61 4.02 -10.17
CA LEU A 119 3.85 3.40 -11.25
C LEU A 119 2.37 3.27 -10.89
N GLY A 120 2.06 3.04 -9.63
CA GLY A 120 0.72 2.79 -9.12
C GLY A 120 -0.23 3.97 -9.34
N VAL A 121 0.28 5.22 -9.27
CA VAL A 121 -0.55 6.41 -9.56
C VAL A 121 -1.01 6.48 -11.01
N LEU A 122 -0.33 5.80 -11.94
CA LEU A 122 -0.75 5.69 -13.34
C LEU A 122 -1.56 4.41 -13.58
N ILE A 123 -1.03 3.26 -13.13
CA ILE A 123 -1.63 1.93 -13.38
C ILE A 123 -3.03 1.84 -12.77
N PHE A 124 -3.24 2.41 -11.59
CA PHE A 124 -4.51 2.30 -10.87
C PHE A 124 -5.45 3.50 -11.10
N ASP A 125 -5.08 4.45 -11.96
CA ASP A 125 -5.93 5.58 -12.31
C ASP A 125 -6.93 5.19 -13.41
N ASP A 126 -8.20 5.06 -13.03
CA ASP A 126 -9.27 4.67 -13.96
C ASP A 126 -9.56 5.73 -15.04
N HIS A 127 -9.24 7.00 -14.79
CA HIS A 127 -9.42 8.05 -15.79
C HIS A 127 -8.34 7.94 -16.87
N LEU A 128 -7.07 7.85 -16.48
CA LEU A 128 -5.95 7.68 -17.41
C LEU A 128 -6.09 6.41 -18.24
N ASN A 129 -6.49 5.29 -17.62
CA ASN A 129 -6.70 4.03 -18.34
C ASN A 129 -7.90 4.10 -19.31
N ARG A 130 -8.96 4.84 -18.97
CA ARG A 130 -10.07 5.09 -19.92
C ARG A 130 -9.64 5.95 -21.10
N LEU A 131 -8.85 7.00 -20.87
CA LEU A 131 -8.30 7.83 -21.94
C LEU A 131 -7.39 7.00 -22.86
N MET A 132 -6.50 6.19 -22.27
CA MET A 132 -5.61 5.30 -23.00
C MET A 132 -6.40 4.30 -23.87
N THR A 133 -7.42 3.66 -23.30
CA THR A 133 -8.28 2.71 -24.03
C THR A 133 -9.01 3.39 -25.19
N SER A 134 -9.56 4.58 -24.96
CA SER A 134 -10.29 5.34 -25.99
C SER A 134 -9.36 5.77 -27.14
N TYR A 135 -8.14 6.17 -26.83
CA TYR A 135 -7.11 6.48 -27.83
C TYR A 135 -6.68 5.23 -28.61
N GLN A 136 -6.42 4.10 -27.94
CA GLN A 136 -6.02 2.85 -28.59
C GLN A 136 -7.10 2.24 -29.50
N THR A 137 -8.37 2.45 -29.16
CA THR A 137 -9.51 1.95 -29.94
C THR A 137 -9.90 2.87 -31.10
N GLY A 138 -9.24 4.04 -31.24
CA GLY A 138 -9.59 5.03 -32.26
C GLY A 138 -10.87 5.81 -31.96
N LEU A 139 -11.39 5.77 -30.73
CA LEU A 139 -12.50 6.62 -30.30
C LEU A 139 -12.05 8.09 -30.14
N ILE A 140 -10.76 8.31 -29.90
CA ILE A 140 -10.13 9.62 -29.87
C ILE A 140 -8.94 9.59 -30.83
N ASP A 141 -8.98 10.43 -31.87
CA ASP A 141 -7.93 10.49 -32.90
C ASP A 141 -6.66 11.23 -32.44
N VAL A 142 -6.82 12.19 -31.53
CA VAL A 142 -5.72 13.02 -31.02
C VAL A 142 -5.35 12.58 -29.61
N MET A 143 -4.07 12.29 -29.39
CA MET A 143 -3.58 11.89 -28.06
C MET A 143 -3.88 12.98 -27.01
N PRO A 144 -4.64 12.67 -25.94
CA PRO A 144 -4.95 13.61 -24.86
C PRO A 144 -3.69 14.12 -24.16
N ASP A 145 -3.72 15.36 -23.68
CA ASP A 145 -2.57 16.03 -23.04
C ASP A 145 -2.03 15.22 -21.86
N GLN A 146 -2.91 14.66 -21.02
CA GLN A 146 -2.53 13.83 -19.87
C GLN A 146 -1.67 12.62 -20.24
N LEU A 147 -1.84 12.07 -21.45
CA LEU A 147 -1.05 10.94 -21.95
C LEU A 147 0.29 11.41 -22.56
N ARG A 148 0.37 12.67 -23.00
CA ARG A 148 1.56 13.32 -23.56
C ARG A 148 2.50 13.87 -22.50
N GLU A 149 2.00 14.06 -21.28
CA GLU A 149 2.79 14.54 -20.15
C GLU A 149 4.05 13.68 -19.94
N PRO A 150 5.22 14.29 -19.68
CA PRO A 150 6.40 13.56 -19.27
C PRO A 150 6.12 12.78 -17.98
N TYR A 151 6.49 11.50 -17.96
CA TYR A 151 6.49 10.74 -16.73
C TYR A 151 7.65 11.22 -15.85
N THR A 152 7.31 12.02 -14.84
CA THR A 152 8.25 12.37 -13.78
C THR A 152 7.84 11.65 -12.51
N PHE A 153 8.77 10.91 -11.90
CA PHE A 153 8.61 10.51 -10.51
C PHE A 153 8.61 11.77 -9.64
N ARG A 154 7.44 12.37 -9.46
CA ARG A 154 7.24 13.48 -8.54
C ARG A 154 6.94 12.87 -7.19
N SER A 155 7.88 13.01 -6.26
CA SER A 155 7.52 13.07 -4.84
C SER A 155 6.65 14.32 -4.69
N VAL A 156 5.36 14.19 -4.96
CA VAL A 156 4.40 15.22 -4.58
C VAL A 156 4.49 15.28 -3.07
N THR A 157 4.84 16.44 -2.52
CA THR A 157 4.78 16.66 -1.07
C THR A 157 3.32 16.56 -0.65
N VAL A 158 2.93 15.35 -0.23
CA VAL A 158 1.59 15.08 0.26
C VAL A 158 1.44 15.71 1.65
N PRO A 159 0.32 16.40 1.94
CA PRO A 159 0.05 16.92 3.28
C PRO A 159 0.19 15.84 4.36
N GLU A 160 0.63 16.24 5.55
CA GLU A 160 0.79 15.33 6.68
C GLU A 160 -0.48 14.54 6.97
N ASP A 161 -1.65 15.15 6.81
CA ASP A 161 -2.94 14.52 7.08
C ASP A 161 -3.21 13.28 6.22
N CYS A 162 -2.79 13.28 4.94
CA CYS A 162 -2.99 12.13 4.06
C CYS A 162 -2.05 10.96 4.40
N ARG A 163 -0.84 11.26 4.88
CA ARG A 163 0.16 10.28 5.33
C ARG A 163 0.08 9.97 6.83
N SER A 164 -1.07 10.24 7.45
CA SER A 164 -1.28 10.04 8.89
C SER A 164 -2.35 9.00 9.22
N MET A 165 -2.15 8.34 10.35
CA MET A 165 -3.16 7.50 10.98
C MET A 165 -3.45 7.95 12.41
N PHE A 166 -4.70 7.78 12.81
CA PHE A 166 -5.15 8.00 14.17
C PHE A 166 -4.99 6.70 14.97
N ILE A 167 -4.41 6.82 16.15
CA ILE A 167 -4.17 5.72 17.09
C ILE A 167 -5.20 5.82 18.22
N THR A 168 -5.79 4.68 18.58
CA THR A 168 -6.53 4.51 19.84
C THR A 168 -5.94 3.35 20.62
N ILE A 169 -5.68 3.57 21.90
CA ILE A 169 -5.08 2.59 22.81
C ILE A 169 -6.18 1.96 23.66
N SER A 170 -6.07 0.65 23.92
CA SER A 170 -7.01 -0.06 24.81
C SER A 170 -6.91 0.47 26.25
N ARG A 171 -8.06 0.61 26.94
CA ARG A 171 -8.08 1.14 28.32
C ARG A 171 -7.24 0.27 29.26
N GLY A 172 -6.41 0.92 30.09
CA GLY A 172 -5.58 0.26 31.10
C GLY A 172 -4.28 -0.37 30.57
N GLN A 173 -3.95 -0.14 29.29
CA GLN A 173 -2.74 -0.63 28.64
C GLN A 173 -1.91 0.56 28.12
N PRO A 174 -1.09 1.24 28.95
CA PRO A 174 -0.31 2.37 28.48
C PRO A 174 0.71 1.90 27.44
N VAL A 175 0.80 2.61 26.31
CA VAL A 175 1.79 2.38 25.26
C VAL A 175 2.48 3.71 24.99
N GLU A 176 3.82 3.73 25.03
CA GLU A 176 4.56 4.94 24.75
C GLU A 176 4.67 5.19 23.24
N GLY A 177 4.77 6.48 22.85
CA GLY A 177 4.94 6.83 21.44
C GLY A 177 6.20 6.22 20.83
N GLU A 178 7.25 6.03 21.62
CA GLU A 178 8.51 5.40 21.21
C GLU A 178 8.35 3.90 20.93
N ASP A 179 7.52 3.18 21.70
CA ASP A 179 7.20 1.77 21.42
C ASP A 179 6.47 1.62 20.09
N ILE A 180 5.53 2.53 19.81
CA ILE A 180 4.82 2.59 18.52
C ILE A 180 5.81 2.91 17.40
N PHE A 181 6.71 3.87 17.62
CA PHE A 181 7.74 4.21 16.65
C PHE A 181 8.58 2.97 16.31
N ASN A 182 9.16 2.33 17.32
CA ASN A 182 10.08 1.21 17.14
C ASN A 182 9.39 0.00 16.54
N HIS A 183 8.15 -0.31 16.93
CA HIS A 183 7.38 -1.41 16.35
C HIS A 183 7.31 -1.36 14.81
N PHE A 184 6.99 -0.20 14.26
CA PHE A 184 6.93 -0.01 12.81
C PHE A 184 8.33 0.10 12.20
N ARG A 185 9.27 0.77 12.88
CA ARG A 185 10.65 0.92 12.38
C ARG A 185 11.33 -0.44 12.20
N ASP A 186 11.16 -1.34 13.15
CA ASP A 186 11.82 -2.65 13.15
C ASP A 186 11.35 -3.53 11.99
N LYS A 187 10.09 -3.38 11.59
CA LYS A 187 9.48 -4.21 10.53
C LYS A 187 9.52 -3.54 9.15
N TRP A 188 9.30 -2.23 9.09
CA TRP A 188 9.08 -1.47 7.84
C TRP A 188 10.26 -0.55 7.53
N GLY A 189 11.31 -0.59 8.35
CA GLY A 189 12.47 0.26 8.24
C GLY A 189 12.14 1.73 8.52
N ASN A 190 12.75 2.63 7.76
CA ASN A 190 12.61 4.08 7.97
C ASN A 190 11.28 4.64 7.42
N CYS A 191 10.13 4.16 7.92
CA CYS A 191 8.80 4.47 7.40
C CYS A 191 8.06 5.61 8.15
N ILE A 192 8.42 5.86 9.42
CA ILE A 192 7.79 6.88 10.26
C ILE A 192 8.58 8.19 10.19
N ASP A 193 7.84 9.30 10.07
CA ASP A 193 8.36 10.66 10.29
C ASP A 193 8.34 10.97 11.80
N ARG A 194 7.17 10.87 12.45
CA ARG A 194 7.02 11.01 13.91
C ARG A 194 5.72 10.41 14.45
N VAL A 195 5.69 10.17 15.76
CA VAL A 195 4.49 9.78 16.52
C VAL A 195 4.15 10.87 17.53
N LEU A 196 2.90 11.31 17.53
CA LEU A 196 2.36 12.31 18.45
C LEU A 196 1.38 11.64 19.40
N MET A 197 1.54 11.87 20.70
CA MET A 197 0.65 11.34 21.73
C MET A 197 -0.12 12.50 22.38
N GLU A 198 -1.38 12.28 22.72
CA GLU A 198 -2.18 13.29 23.42
C GLU A 198 -1.63 13.55 24.83
N THR A 199 -1.23 14.77 25.18
CA THR A 199 -0.82 15.07 26.55
C THR A 199 -2.04 15.12 27.47
N THR A 200 -2.12 14.21 28.44
CA THR A 200 -3.20 14.19 29.43
C THR A 200 -2.85 15.04 30.64
N THR A 201 -3.73 15.98 30.99
CA THR A 201 -3.60 16.76 32.23
C THR A 201 -4.00 15.89 33.42
N GLY A 202 -3.16 15.80 34.45
CA GLY A 202 -3.50 15.12 35.71
C GLY A 202 -3.20 13.61 35.76
N GLY A 203 -2.30 13.09 34.91
CA GLY A 203 -1.82 11.71 35.01
C GLY A 203 -2.77 10.63 34.47
N ALA A 204 -3.80 11.02 33.71
CA ALA A 204 -4.65 10.07 33.00
C ALA A 204 -3.84 9.31 31.92
N PRO A 205 -4.17 8.05 31.60
CA PRO A 205 -3.47 7.28 30.57
C PRO A 205 -3.65 7.90 29.18
N LEU A 206 -2.58 7.87 28.38
CA LEU A 206 -2.59 8.30 26.98
C LEU A 206 -3.49 7.35 26.18
N MET A 207 -4.65 7.82 25.74
CA MET A 207 -5.63 6.97 25.04
C MET A 207 -5.60 7.15 23.52
N TYR A 208 -5.04 8.26 23.04
CA TYR A 208 -5.05 8.63 21.64
C TYR A 208 -3.69 9.13 21.17
N GLY A 209 -3.44 8.95 19.89
CA GLY A 209 -2.24 9.44 19.24
C GLY A 209 -2.42 9.59 17.74
N ARG A 210 -1.37 10.07 17.09
CA ARG A 210 -1.27 10.20 15.64
C ARG A 210 0.11 9.74 15.20
N ILE A 211 0.14 8.80 14.27
CA ILE A 211 1.37 8.39 13.57
C ILE A 211 1.41 9.10 12.23
N ILE A 212 2.56 9.69 11.91
CA ILE A 212 2.83 10.37 10.65
C ILE A 212 3.89 9.56 9.90
N PHE A 213 3.53 9.00 8.76
CA PHE A 213 4.42 8.23 7.90
C PHE A 213 5.17 9.14 6.92
N LYS A 214 6.33 8.71 6.43
CA LYS A 214 7.10 9.46 5.42
C LYS A 214 6.45 9.48 4.04
N ARG A 215 5.61 8.49 3.76
CA ARG A 215 4.96 8.22 2.47
C ARG A 215 3.50 7.86 2.71
N GLU A 216 2.62 8.27 1.81
CA GLU A 216 1.19 7.95 1.92
C GLU A 216 0.94 6.46 1.67
N ALA A 217 1.76 5.83 0.82
CA ALA A 217 1.63 4.40 0.55
C ALA A 217 1.70 3.53 1.82
N TYR A 218 2.45 3.93 2.85
CA TYR A 218 2.48 3.19 4.10
C TYR A 218 1.11 3.15 4.81
N VAL A 219 0.32 4.22 4.73
CA VAL A 219 -1.04 4.23 5.29
C VAL A 219 -1.92 3.19 4.58
N SER A 220 -1.86 3.15 3.25
CA SER A 220 -2.59 2.19 2.42
C SER A 220 -2.12 0.74 2.66
N MET A 221 -0.85 0.52 2.92
CA MET A 221 -0.35 -0.82 3.21
C MET A 221 -0.74 -1.29 4.62
N VAL A 222 -0.77 -0.39 5.62
CA VAL A 222 -1.18 -0.73 6.98
C VAL A 222 -2.68 -1.05 7.04
N LEU A 223 -3.51 -0.26 6.36
CA LEU A 223 -4.95 -0.49 6.29
C LEU A 223 -5.30 -1.71 5.43
N ASN A 224 -4.64 -1.87 4.29
CA ASN A 224 -4.85 -2.98 3.34
C ASN A 224 -6.34 -3.21 3.03
N GLY A 225 -7.08 -2.13 2.80
CA GLY A 225 -8.51 -2.13 2.47
C GLY A 225 -9.46 -2.10 3.67
N GLU A 226 -8.95 -2.18 4.90
CA GLU A 226 -9.74 -2.06 6.12
C GLU A 226 -9.87 -0.60 6.58
N HIS A 227 -10.96 -0.26 7.25
CA HIS A 227 -11.13 1.09 7.82
C HIS A 227 -10.50 1.25 9.20
N LEU A 228 -10.32 0.14 9.92
CA LEU A 228 -9.78 0.09 11.27
C LEU A 228 -9.01 -1.22 11.43
N VAL A 229 -7.73 -1.13 11.74
CA VAL A 229 -6.87 -2.30 11.92
C VAL A 229 -6.33 -2.36 13.34
N LYS A 230 -6.12 -3.57 13.84
CA LYS A 230 -5.58 -3.81 15.17
C LYS A 230 -4.13 -4.25 15.05
N VAL A 231 -3.26 -3.64 15.85
CA VAL A 231 -1.84 -4.00 15.91
C VAL A 231 -1.49 -4.34 17.36
N ASN A 232 -0.77 -5.44 17.54
CA ASN A 232 -0.24 -5.84 18.85
C ASN A 232 1.20 -5.31 18.98
N ILE A 233 1.45 -4.48 19.99
CA ILE A 233 2.77 -3.94 20.34
C ILE A 233 3.14 -4.55 21.70
N GLY A 234 3.97 -5.59 21.67
CA GLY A 234 4.17 -6.45 22.84
C GLY A 234 2.83 -7.05 23.29
N ASP A 235 2.50 -6.87 24.58
CA ASP A 235 1.24 -7.32 25.17
C ASP A 235 0.08 -6.32 24.99
N HIS A 236 0.35 -5.17 24.37
CA HIS A 236 -0.61 -4.08 24.23
C HIS A 236 -1.28 -4.08 22.86
N LYS A 237 -2.53 -3.62 22.82
CA LYS A 237 -3.35 -3.55 21.60
C LYS A 237 -3.67 -2.12 21.26
N ILE A 238 -3.25 -1.71 20.07
CA ILE A 238 -3.61 -0.43 19.48
C ILE A 238 -4.54 -0.63 18.28
N TRP A 239 -5.36 0.37 18.03
CA TRP A 239 -6.23 0.46 16.87
C TRP A 239 -5.79 1.61 15.99
N LEU A 240 -5.72 1.36 14.69
CA LEU A 240 -5.26 2.32 13.69
C LEU A 240 -6.33 2.53 12.63
N ARG A 241 -6.61 3.78 12.31
CA ARG A 241 -7.49 4.17 11.20
C ARG A 241 -6.92 5.38 10.48
N LYS A 242 -7.37 5.63 9.24
CA LYS A 242 -6.98 6.85 8.51
C LYS A 242 -7.25 8.10 9.35
N TYR A 243 -6.29 9.02 9.40
CA TYR A 243 -6.48 10.30 10.08
C TYR A 243 -7.45 11.17 9.26
N ILE A 244 -8.42 11.75 9.95
CA ILE A 244 -9.35 12.74 9.36
C ILE A 244 -9.09 14.04 10.11
N PRO A 245 -8.58 15.09 9.43
CA PRO A 245 -8.40 16.38 10.07
C PRO A 245 -9.74 16.90 10.55
N ARG A 246 -9.78 17.43 11.78
CA ARG A 246 -10.97 18.14 12.23
C ARG A 246 -11.11 19.39 11.36
N PRO A 247 -12.30 19.69 10.81
CA PRO A 247 -12.51 20.96 10.15
C PRO A 247 -12.16 22.05 11.16
N VAL A 248 -11.25 22.94 10.77
CA VAL A 248 -10.92 24.11 11.58
C VAL A 248 -12.24 24.83 11.79
N GLN A 249 -12.71 24.90 13.03
CA GLN A 249 -13.85 25.74 13.36
C GLN A 249 -13.40 27.16 13.02
N CYS A 250 -13.78 27.66 11.85
CA CYS A 250 -13.64 29.07 11.54
C CYS A 250 -14.47 29.77 12.60
N LEU A 251 -13.79 30.32 13.61
CA LEU A 251 -14.33 31.36 14.45
C LEU A 251 -14.66 32.50 13.48
N ILE A 252 -15.91 32.51 13.00
CA ILE A 252 -16.50 33.69 12.43
C ILE A 252 -16.55 34.67 13.60
N VAL A 253 -15.54 35.52 13.69
CA VAL A 253 -15.62 36.74 14.49
C VAL A 253 -16.55 37.65 13.69
N ILE A 254 -17.83 37.67 14.10
CA ILE A 254 -18.82 38.67 13.69
C ILE A 254 -18.60 39.90 14.56
#